data_AF-A0A855QNM2-F1
#
_entry.id   AF-A0A855QNM2-F1
#
_cell.length_a   1.000
_cell.length_b   1.000
_cell.length_c   1.000
_cell.angle_alpha   90.00
_cell.angle_beta   90.00
_cell.angle_gamma   90.00
#
_symmetry.space_group_name_H-M   'P 1'
#
loop_
_entity.id
_entity.type
_entity.pdbx_description
1 polymer ?
#
loop_
_entity_poly.entity_id
_entity_poly.type
_entity_poly.pdbx_seq_one_letter_code
_entity_poly.pdbx_strand_id
1 'polypeptide(L)'
;MVVLLENETHCLKLGADLTAELMVLNDDPLAMWLASYIARLMRELEQAQDAGHVARASNACVDAILKLWEHRASFPSLGQNRFRNGSAIHSSFKSIGCP
;
A
#
# COMPACT_ATOMS: atom_id res chain seq x y z
N MET A 1 24.11 -6.41 17.13
CA MET A 1 22.77 -6.79 16.64
C MET A 1 21.82 -5.78 17.25
N VAL A 2 21.31 -4.85 16.45
CA VAL A 2 20.38 -3.82 16.94
C VAL A 2 19.01 -4.47 17.00
N VAL A 3 18.35 -4.39 18.14
CA VAL A 3 17.05 -5.03 18.37
C VAL A 3 15.99 -3.95 18.23
N LEU A 4 15.12 -4.09 17.24
CA LEU A 4 13.91 -3.26 17.13
C LEU A 4 12.99 -3.54 18.31
N LEU A 5 12.26 -2.52 18.75
CA LEU A 5 11.21 -2.68 19.74
C LEU A 5 10.07 -3.53 19.15
N GLU A 6 9.32 -4.19 20.03
CA GLU A 6 8.17 -5.03 19.64
C GLU A 6 7.13 -4.20 18.84
N ASN A 7 6.90 -2.96 19.28
CA ASN A 7 5.96 -2.03 18.69
C ASN A 7 6.36 -1.66 17.26
N GLU A 8 7.66 -1.41 17.04
CA GLU A 8 8.21 -1.11 15.71
C GLU A 8 8.04 -2.33 14.80
N THR A 9 8.28 -3.53 15.33
CA THR A 9 8.10 -4.78 14.58
C THR A 9 6.64 -4.97 14.15
N HIS A 10 5.67 -4.68 15.01
CA HIS A 10 4.24 -4.72 14.65
C HIS A 10 3.89 -3.67 13.60
N CYS A 11 4.43 -2.45 13.71
CA CYS A 11 4.23 -1.41 12.72
C CYS A 11 4.80 -1.79 11.35
N LEU A 12 5.98 -2.42 11.31
CA LEU A 12 6.58 -2.91 10.07
C LEU A 12 5.74 -4.02 9.44
N LYS A 13 5.19 -4.97 10.23
CA LYS A 13 4.26 -5.97 9.69
C LYS A 13 3.04 -5.33 9.04
N LEU A 14 2.45 -4.34 9.71
CA LEU A 14 1.35 -3.56 9.14
C LEU A 14 1.74 -2.90 7.81
N GLY A 15 2.94 -2.32 7.72
CA GLY A 15 3.44 -1.74 6.47
C GLY A 15 3.59 -2.75 5.34
N ALA A 16 3.98 -4.00 5.64
CA ALA A 16 4.10 -5.07 4.66
C ALA A 16 2.73 -5.49 4.13
N ASP A 17 1.76 -5.65 5.03
CA ASP A 17 0.37 -5.98 4.68
C ASP A 17 -0.25 -4.87 3.82
N LEU A 18 -0.10 -3.61 4.21
CA LEU A 18 -0.56 -2.44 3.43
C LEU A 18 0.08 -2.40 2.04
N THR A 19 1.38 -2.67 1.94
CA THR A 19 2.10 -2.69 0.66
C THR A 19 1.52 -3.78 -0.25
N ALA A 20 1.25 -4.98 0.29
CA ALA A 20 0.64 -6.07 -0.46
C ALA A 20 -0.76 -5.70 -0.96
N GLU A 21 -1.60 -5.08 -0.13
CA GLU A 21 -2.93 -4.61 -0.52
C GLU A 21 -2.86 -3.54 -1.61
N LEU A 22 -1.98 -2.55 -1.47
CA LEU A 22 -1.80 -1.48 -2.45
C LEU A 22 -1.29 -1.99 -3.79
N MET A 23 -0.45 -3.03 -3.81
CA MET A 23 0.02 -3.66 -5.06
C MET A 23 -1.09 -4.37 -5.84
N VAL A 24 -2.18 -4.79 -5.18
CA VAL A 24 -3.35 -5.34 -5.88
C VAL A 24 -4.06 -4.25 -6.71
N LEU A 25 -3.95 -2.99 -6.30
CA LEU A 25 -4.51 -1.82 -6.99
C LEU A 25 -3.57 -1.30 -8.08
N ASN A 26 -3.08 -2.19 -8.94
CA ASN A 26 -2.10 -1.89 -10.00
C ASN A 26 -2.58 -0.82 -11.03
N ASP A 27 -3.87 -0.52 -11.06
CA ASP A 27 -4.47 0.49 -11.93
C ASP A 27 -4.45 1.91 -11.31
N ASP A 28 -4.03 2.06 -10.05
CA ASP A 28 -3.88 3.36 -9.37
C ASP A 28 -2.38 3.72 -9.23
N PRO A 29 -1.87 4.70 -10.00
CA PRO A 29 -0.49 5.16 -9.91
C PRO A 29 -0.08 5.64 -8.52
N LEU A 30 -1.01 6.21 -7.73
CA LEU A 30 -0.73 6.68 -6.38
C LEU A 30 -0.56 5.50 -5.42
N ALA A 31 -1.45 4.50 -5.50
CA ALA A 31 -1.35 3.28 -4.71
C ALA A 31 -0.02 2.54 -4.99
N MET A 32 0.33 2.40 -6.27
CA MET A 32 1.60 1.79 -6.67
C MET A 32 2.82 2.59 -6.21
N TRP A 33 2.76 3.92 -6.26
CA TRP A 33 3.83 4.78 -5.74
C TRP A 33 4.01 4.61 -4.23
N LEU A 34 2.93 4.55 -3.46
CA LEU A 34 2.97 4.36 -2.00
C LEU A 34 3.51 2.99 -1.62
N ALA A 35 3.04 1.93 -2.29
CA ALA A 35 3.55 0.57 -2.10
C ALA A 35 5.06 0.53 -2.36
N SER A 36 5.51 1.13 -3.47
CA SER A 36 6.93 1.21 -3.82
C SER A 36 7.74 2.03 -2.83
N TYR A 37 7.16 3.11 -2.28
CA TYR A 37 7.80 3.95 -1.29
C TYR A 37 8.02 3.20 0.03
N ILE A 38 7.00 2.52 0.56
CA ILE A 38 7.12 1.74 1.79
C ILE A 38 8.10 0.57 1.60
N ALA A 39 8.00 -0.16 0.49
CA ALA A 39 8.93 -1.25 0.17
C ALA A 39 10.40 -0.76 0.11
N ARG A 40 10.64 0.45 -0.42
CA ARG A 40 11.98 1.05 -0.42
C ARG A 40 12.46 1.35 0.99
N LEU A 41 11.63 1.95 1.86
CA LEU A 41 12.00 2.24 3.25
C LEU A 41 12.31 0.97 4.04
N MET A 42 11.54 -0.11 3.82
CA MET A 42 11.79 -1.41 4.43
C MET A 42 13.12 -2.00 3.97
N ARG A 43 13.43 -1.91 2.67
CA ARG A 43 14.72 -2.34 2.13
C ARG A 43 15.89 -1.54 2.70
N GLU A 44 15.73 -0.23 2.87
CA GLU A 44 16.74 0.63 3.52
C GLU A 44 16.99 0.19 4.98
N LEU A 45 15.92 -0.16 5.71
CA LEU A 45 16.03 -0.71 7.07
C LEU A 45 16.73 -2.07 7.10
N GLU A 46 16.41 -2.98 6.18
CA GLU A 46 17.08 -4.29 6.06
C GLU A 46 18.58 -4.17 5.73
N GLN A 47 18.96 -3.12 4.97
CA GLN A 47 20.34 -2.87 4.57
C GLN A 47 21.14 -2.06 5.60
N ALA A 48 20.51 -1.59 6.68
CA ALA A 48 21.18 -0.80 7.70
C ALA A 48 22.16 -1.64 8.51
N GLN A 49 23.41 -1.17 8.60
CA GLN A 49 24.52 -1.94 9.19
C GLN A 49 24.91 -1.47 10.60
N ASP A 50 24.68 -0.19 10.91
CA ASP A 50 24.99 0.40 12.20
C ASP A 50 23.72 0.84 12.95
N ALA A 51 23.84 1.01 14.27
CA ALA A 51 22.71 1.35 15.14
C ALA A 51 22.06 2.71 14.82
N GLY A 52 22.85 3.69 14.38
CA GLY A 52 22.32 4.99 14.00
C GLY A 52 21.49 4.89 12.72
N HIS A 53 21.97 4.14 11.74
CA HIS A 53 21.25 3.88 10.50
C HIS A 53 19.97 3.07 10.74
N VAL A 54 20.03 1.99 11.55
CA VAL A 54 18.84 1.19 11.90
C VAL A 54 17.77 2.06 12.57
N ALA A 55 18.15 2.87 13.56
CA ALA A 55 17.21 3.76 14.25
C ALA A 55 16.57 4.79 13.30
N ARG A 56 17.37 5.39 12.41
CA ARG A 56 16.87 6.36 11.43
C ARG A 56 15.94 5.70 10.40
N ALA A 57 16.32 4.55 9.86
CA ALA A 57 15.53 3.83 8.89
C ALA A 57 14.24 3.28 9.50
N SER A 58 14.29 2.75 10.73
CA SER A 58 13.12 2.30 11.48
C SER A 58 12.13 3.44 11.69
N ASN A 59 12.61 4.57 12.23
CA ASN A 59 11.77 5.75 12.45
C ASN A 59 11.12 6.26 11.17
N ALA A 60 11.86 6.30 10.06
CA ALA A 60 11.31 6.73 8.77
C ALA A 60 10.21 5.77 8.27
N CYS A 61 10.43 4.46 8.41
CA CYS A 61 9.45 3.44 8.05
C CYS A 61 8.18 3.55 8.90
N VAL A 62 8.33 3.58 10.23
CA VAL A 62 7.23 3.65 11.20
C VAL A 62 6.41 4.93 10.99
N ASP A 63 7.07 6.08 10.84
CA ASP A 63 6.39 7.37 10.61
C ASP A 63 5.58 7.36 9.31
N ALA A 64 6.15 6.84 8.22
CA ALA A 64 5.46 6.73 6.94
C ALA A 64 4.22 5.81 7.03
N ILE A 65 4.35 4.66 7.69
CA ILE A 65 3.25 3.69 7.87
C ILE A 65 2.14 4.29 8.73
N LEU A 66 2.47 4.94 9.84
CA LEU A 66 1.48 5.55 10.72
C LEU A 66 0.73 6.70 10.03
N LYS A 67 1.43 7.55 9.28
CA LYS A 67 0.80 8.61 8.47
C LYS A 67 -0.14 8.04 7.42
N LEU A 68 0.30 7.00 6.71
CA LEU A 68 -0.56 6.33 5.74
C LEU A 68 -1.80 5.74 6.40
N TRP A 69 -1.63 5.08 7.55
CA TRP A 69 -2.72 4.49 8.31
C TRP A 69 -3.71 5.54 8.83
N GLU A 70 -3.23 6.69 9.29
CA GLU A 70 -4.07 7.81 9.72
C GLU A 70 -4.97 8.31 8.58
N HIS A 71 -4.40 8.41 7.36
CA HIS A 71 -5.12 8.85 6.17
C HIS A 71 -5.86 7.73 5.42
N ARG A 72 -5.87 6.48 5.91
CA ARG A 72 -6.45 5.33 5.20
C ARG A 72 -7.92 5.51 4.81
N ALA A 73 -8.70 6.22 5.63
CA ALA A 73 -10.12 6.50 5.36
C ALA A 73 -10.32 7.63 4.33
N SER A 74 -9.29 8.43 4.08
CA SER A 74 -9.28 9.52 3.08
C SER A 74 -8.72 9.10 1.73
N PHE A 75 -8.16 7.89 1.62
CA PHE A 75 -7.87 7.31 0.32
C PHE A 75 -9.16 7.18 -0.47
N PRO A 76 -9.17 7.54 -1.78
CA PRO A 76 -10.34 7.40 -2.63
C PRO A 76 -10.85 5.97 -2.48
N SER A 77 -11.97 5.85 -1.77
CA SER A 77 -12.51 4.63 -1.19
C SER A 77 -11.86 3.33 -1.65
N LEU A 78 -11.04 2.72 -0.78
CA LEU A 78 -11.12 1.27 -0.62
C LEU A 78 -12.54 0.96 -0.08
N GLY A 79 -13.51 0.83 -0.99
CA GLY A 79 -14.89 0.41 -0.73
C GLY A 79 -15.93 1.50 -0.94
N GLN A 80 -16.68 1.47 -2.07
CA GLN A 80 -18.10 1.11 -1.97
C GLN A 80 -18.78 0.64 -3.27
N ASN A 81 -18.07 0.12 -4.30
CA ASN A 81 -18.77 -0.44 -5.47
C ASN A 81 -18.16 -1.73 -6.09
N ARG A 82 -17.48 -2.56 -5.30
CA ARG A 82 -17.04 -3.90 -5.78
C ARG A 82 -17.44 -5.09 -4.92
N PHE A 83 -18.06 -4.87 -3.75
CA PHE A 83 -18.61 -5.96 -2.93
C PHE A 83 -20.15 -6.07 -2.94
N ARG A 84 -20.88 -5.22 -3.68
CA ARG A 84 -22.34 -5.34 -3.82
C ARG A 84 -22.84 -4.71 -5.14
N ASN A 85 -23.36 -5.55 -6.03
CA ASN A 85 -23.97 -5.25 -7.33
C ASN A 85 -23.08 -4.89 -8.53
N GLY A 86 -23.05 -5.82 -9.49
CA GLY A 86 -22.55 -5.63 -10.85
C GLY A 86 -22.78 -6.81 -11.79
N SER A 87 -23.62 -7.79 -11.42
CA SER A 87 -24.21 -8.71 -12.40
C SER A 87 -25.24 -7.94 -13.23
N ALA A 88 -24.81 -7.22 -14.26
CA ALA A 88 -25.60 -6.86 -15.44
C ALA A 88 -24.78 -5.94 -16.36
N ILE A 89 -23.96 -6.53 -17.23
CA ILE A 89 -23.80 -6.00 -18.59
C ILE A 89 -24.36 -7.06 -19.54
N HIS A 90 -25.68 -7.20 -19.46
CA HIS A 90 -26.49 -7.67 -20.57
C HIS A 90 -26.84 -6.41 -21.37
N SER A 91 -26.27 -6.24 -22.57
CA SER A 91 -26.75 -5.40 -23.68
C SER A 91 -25.67 -5.42 -24.78
N SER A 92 -25.74 -6.38 -25.70
CA SER A 92 -26.32 -6.12 -27.03
C SER A 92 -25.45 -5.22 -27.92
N PHE A 93 -24.33 -5.76 -28.42
CA PHE A 93 -23.84 -5.32 -29.73
C PHE A 93 -24.74 -5.93 -30.81
N LYS A 94 -25.86 -5.27 -31.08
CA LYS A 94 -26.62 -5.46 -32.33
C LYS A 94 -26.28 -4.30 -33.26
N SER A 95 -25.49 -4.62 -34.29
CA SER A 95 -25.54 -4.10 -35.66
C SER A 95 -26.18 -2.73 -35.90
N ILE A 96 -25.38 -1.77 -36.37
CA ILE A 96 -25.60 -0.87 -37.53
C ILE A 96 -24.17 -0.61 -38.07
N GLY A 97 -23.75 -0.79 -39.32
CA GLY A 97 -24.46 -0.76 -40.60
C GLY A 97 -23.97 0.45 -41.41
N CYS A 98 -23.04 0.20 -42.36
CA CYS A 98 -22.78 0.97 -43.61
C CYS A 98 -22.02 2.32 -43.51
N PRO A 99 -21.42 2.82 -44.63
CA PRO A 99 -21.60 2.48 -46.05
C PRO A 99 -20.70 1.37 -46.60
#